data_AF-R2XT13-F1
#
_entry.id   AF-R2XT13-F1
#
_cell.length_a   1.000
_cell.length_b   1.000
_cell.length_c   1.000
_cell.angle_alpha   90.00
_cell.angle_beta   90.00
_cell.angle_gamma   90.00
#
_symmetry.space_group_name_H-M   'P 1'
#
loop_
_entity.id
_entity.type
_entity.pdbx_description
1 polymer ?
#
loop_
_entity_poly.entity_id
_entity_poly.type
_entity_poly.pdbx_seq_one_letter_code
_entity_poly.pdbx_strand_id
1 'polypeptide(L)' 'MWKKIEKILEDKGISEEQLRKLLPARDAATLTRVKKGSTKNPSFSFISNLARVLDVLIDDILPDDFKK' A
#
# COMPACT_ATOMS: atom_id res chain seq x y z
N MET A 1 5.21 -2.81 -6.55
CA MET A 1 4.22 -2.27 -5.60
C MET A 1 4.89 -1.66 -4.36
N TRP A 2 5.60 -2.41 -3.51
CA TRP A 2 6.17 -1.86 -2.26
C TRP A 2 7.01 -0.60 -2.46
N LYS A 3 7.93 -0.58 -3.43
CA LYS A 3 8.74 0.62 -3.74
C LYS A 3 7.93 1.89 -4.02
N LYS A 4 6.73 1.76 -4.62
CA LYS A 4 5.83 2.90 -4.85
C LYS A 4 5.20 3.37 -3.54
N ILE A 5 4.74 2.42 -2.71
CA ILE A 5 4.19 2.70 -1.37
C ILE A 5 5.26 3.38 -0.50
N GLU A 6 6.47 2.85 -0.49
CA GLU A 6 7.61 3.38 0.26
C GLU A 6 7.93 4.81 -0.14
N LYS A 7 7.98 5.11 -1.44
CA LYS A 7 8.16 6.48 -1.93
C LYS A 7 7.04 7.41 -1.47
N ILE A 8 5.78 6.99 -1.54
CA ILE A 8 4.63 7.78 -1.07
C ILE A 8 4.73 8.04 0.45
N LEU A 9 5.19 7.05 1.20
CA LEU A 9 5.41 7.17 2.65
C LEU A 9 6.54 8.17 2.97
N GLU A 10 7.65 8.11 2.25
CA GLU A 10 8.75 9.07 2.36
C GLU A 10 8.30 10.49 2.00
N ASP A 11 7.60 10.66 0.88
CA ASP A 11 7.07 11.95 0.42
C ASP A 11 6.09 12.57 1.43
N LYS A 12 5.34 11.74 2.17
CA LYS A 12 4.39 12.19 3.20
C LYS A 12 4.99 12.22 4.61
N GLY A 13 6.23 11.78 4.80
CA GLY A 13 6.86 11.68 6.12
C GLY A 13 6.16 10.70 7.08
N ILE A 14 5.47 9.69 6.55
CA ILE A 14 4.72 8.71 7.34
C ILE A 14 5.57 7.45 7.53
N SER A 15 5.73 7.00 8.77
CA SER A 15 6.44 5.74 9.03
C SER A 15 5.56 4.51 8.74
N GLU A 16 6.17 3.36 8.46
CA GLU A 16 5.43 2.11 8.27
C GLU A 16 4.54 1.78 9.48
N GLU A 17 5.01 2.05 10.70
CA GLU A 17 4.23 1.83 11.92
C GLU A 17 2.99 2.74 11.99
N GLN A 18 3.11 4.00 11.55
CA GLN A 18 1.96 4.89 11.44
C GLN A 18 0.99 4.41 10.38
N LEU A 19 1.47 4.00 9.21
CA LEU A 19 0.63 3.40 8.17
C LEU A 19 -0.14 2.18 8.69
N ARG A 20 0.52 1.29 9.45
CA ARG A 20 -0.14 0.12 10.07
C ARG A 20 -1.24 0.50 11.06
N LYS A 21 -1.09 1.60 11.78
CA LYS A 21 -2.10 2.11 12.71
C LYS A 21 -3.28 2.78 11.98
N LEU A 22 -3.02 3.38 10.83
CA LEU A 22 -4.05 4.03 10.00
C LEU A 22 -4.85 3.03 9.16
N LEU A 23 -4.23 1.91 8.77
CA LEU A 23 -4.90 0.85 8.04
C LEU A 23 -5.81 0.01 8.94
N PRO A 24 -6.89 -0.57 8.39
CA PRO A 24 -7.68 -1.59 9.08
C PRO A 24 -6.79 -2.77 9.53
N ALA A 25 -7.09 -3.37 10.69
CA ALA A 25 -6.28 -4.46 11.27
C ALA A 25 -6.07 -5.65 10.30
N ARG A 26 -7.09 -5.95 9.48
CA ARG A 26 -7.03 -6.99 8.43
C ARG A 26 -5.99 -6.69 7.34
N ASP A 27 -5.72 -5.41 7.09
CA ASP A 27 -4.84 -4.92 6.02
C ASP A 27 -3.39 -4.80 6.49
N ALA A 28 -3.13 -4.71 7.80
CA ALA A 28 -1.78 -4.70 8.37
C ALA A 28 -1.02 -6.02 8.09
N ALA A 29 -1.71 -7.16 8.09
CA ALA A 29 -1.14 -8.45 7.71
C ALA A 29 -0.79 -8.48 6.21
N THR A 30 -1.67 -7.96 5.36
CA THR A 30 -1.46 -7.85 3.91
C THR A 30 -0.29 -6.94 3.58
N LEU A 31 -0.16 -5.79 4.26
CA LEU A 31 0.97 -4.87 4.11
C LEU A 31 2.32 -5.59 4.32
N THR A 32 2.40 -6.42 5.36
CA THR A 32 3.62 -7.21 5.65
C THR A 32 3.94 -8.19 4.53
N ARG A 33 2.93 -8.83 3.93
CA ARG A 33 3.10 -9.76 2.79
C ARG A 33 3.50 -9.04 1.51
N VAL A 34 2.92 -7.86 1.26
CA VAL A 34 3.28 -6.99 0.13
C VAL A 34 4.74 -6.52 0.27
N LYS A 35 5.16 -6.10 1.47
CA LYS A 35 6.54 -5.72 1.78
C LYS A 35 7.53 -6.86 1.52
N LYS A 36 7.20 -8.08 1.98
CA LYS A 36 8.02 -9.28 1.76
C LYS A 36 8.04 -9.77 0.29
N GLY A 37 7.24 -9.16 -0.59
CA GLY A 37 7.11 -9.59 -1.99
C GLY A 37 6.33 -10.89 -2.18
N SER A 38 5.74 -11.44 -1.12
CA SER A 38 4.91 -12.66 -1.18
C SER A 38 3.56 -12.40 -1.85
N THR A 39 3.11 -11.14 -1.88
CA THR A 39 1.86 -10.74 -2.54
C THR A 39 2.15 -9.65 -3.55
N LYS A 40 2.11 -10.00 -4.83
CA LYS A 40 2.26 -9.04 -5.95
C LYS A 40 0.96 -8.32 -6.29
N ASN A 41 -0.17 -9.01 -6.10
CA ASN A 41 -1.52 -8.52 -6.38
C ASN A 41 -2.37 -8.62 -5.10
N PRO A 42 -2.30 -7.63 -4.19
CA PRO A 42 -3.25 -7.58 -3.08
C PRO A 42 -4.67 -7.28 -3.59
N SER A 43 -5.66 -7.51 -2.73
CA SER A 43 -7.06 -7.26 -3.09
C SER A 43 -7.30 -5.79 -3.42
N PHE A 44 -8.23 -5.52 -4.34
CA PHE A 44 -8.64 -4.15 -4.67
C PHE A 44 -9.08 -3.36 -3.43
N SER A 45 -9.70 -4.04 -2.45
CA SER A 45 -10.10 -3.45 -1.17
C SER A 45 -8.89 -2.92 -0.37
N PHE A 46 -7.80 -3.68 -0.30
CA PHE A 46 -6.56 -3.23 0.35
C PHE A 46 -5.98 -2.00 -0.35
N ILE A 47 -5.88 -2.04 -1.68
CA ILE A 47 -5.32 -0.93 -2.47
C ILE A 47 -6.19 0.33 -2.30
N SER A 48 -7.52 0.18 -2.31
CA SER A 48 -8.45 1.30 -2.10
C SER A 48 -8.33 1.90 -0.70
N ASN A 49 -8.20 1.07 0.35
CA ASN A 49 -8.00 1.56 1.71
C ASN A 49 -6.65 2.29 1.84
N LEU A 50 -5.61 1.74 1.23
CA LEU A 50 -4.26 2.33 1.27
C LEU A 50 -4.22 3.66 0.51
N ALA A 51 -4.84 3.73 -0.67
CA ALA A 51 -5.02 4.95 -1.44
C ALA A 51 -5.81 6.02 -0.65
N ARG A 52 -6.89 5.61 0.01
CA ARG A 52 -7.72 6.51 0.84
C ARG A 52 -6.97 7.03 2.07
N VAL A 53 -6.26 6.16 2.78
CA VAL A 53 -5.48 6.53 3.98
C VAL A 53 -4.32 7.45 3.62
N LEU A 54 -3.65 7.15 2.51
CA LEU A 54 -2.53 7.94 2.04
C LEU A 54 -2.97 9.14 1.22
N ASP A 55 -4.26 9.33 0.93
CA ASP A 55 -4.77 10.41 0.08
C ASP A 55 -3.99 10.50 -1.26
N VAL A 56 -3.99 9.39 -2.00
CA VAL A 56 -3.37 9.23 -3.32
C VAL A 56 -4.30 8.47 -4.25
N LEU A 57 -4.01 8.48 -5.55
CA LEU A 57 -4.79 7.70 -6.50
C LEU A 57 -4.39 6.22 -6.43
N ILE A 58 -5.35 5.35 -6.70
CA ILE A 58 -5.13 3.90 -6.78
C ILE A 58 -4.05 3.58 -7.82
N ASP A 59 -4.02 4.32 -8.93
CA ASP A 59 -3.03 4.20 -10.01
C ASP A 59 -1.58 4.50 -9.58
N ASP A 60 -1.39 5.31 -8.55
CA ASP A 60 -0.06 5.61 -8.00
C ASP A 60 0.53 4.41 -7.24
N ILE A 61 -0.34 3.54 -6.72
CA ILE A 61 0.03 2.37 -5.92
C ILE A 61 0.03 1.09 -6.77
N LEU A 62 -0.80 1.04 -7.82
CA LEU A 62 -0.98 -0.14 -8.65
C LEU A 62 0.35 -0.68 -9.19
N PRO A 63 0.56 -2.01 -9.16
CA PRO A 63 1.70 -2.64 -9.83
C PRO A 63 1.63 -2.38 -11.33
N ASP A 64 2.79 -2.24 -11.96
CA ASP A 64 2.86 -2.04 -13.41
C ASP A 64 2.27 -3.23 -14.19
N ASP A 65 2.27 -4.44 -13.61
CA ASP A 65 1.60 -5.63 -14.16
C ASP A 65 0.07 -5.48 -14.36
N PHE A 66 -0.58 -4.53 -13.68
CA PHE A 66 -2.02 -4.26 -13.85
C PHE A 66 -2.32 -3.23 -14.95
N LYS A 67 -1.31 -2.50 -15.44
CA LYS A 67 -1.46 -1.55 -16.55
C LYS A 67 -1.33 -2.32 -17.85
N LYS A 68 -2.35 -3.12 -18.19
CA LYS A 68 -2.40 -3.89 -19.43
C LYS A 68 -3.40 -3.30 -20.41
#